data_AF-A0A376P2K3-F1
#
_entry.id   AF-A0A376P2K3-F1
#
_cell.length_a   1.000
_cell.length_b   1.000
_cell.length_c   1.000
_cell.angle_alpha   90.00
_cell.angle_beta   90.00
_cell.angle_gamma   90.00
#
_symmetry.space_group_name_H-M   'P 1'
#
loop_
_entity.id
_entity.type
_entity.pdbx_description
1 polymer ?
#
loop_
_entity_poly.entity_id
_entity_poly.type
_entity_poly.pdbx_seq_one_letter_code
_entity_poly.pdbx_strand_id
1 'polypeptide(L)' 'MSPSLRKAVAVAIGGGAVAIASVLITGPGGNDGLEGVSYIPYKDIIGVWTVCHGHTRKRHHAW' A
#
# COMPACT_ATOMS: atom_id res chain seq x y z
N MET A 1 5.33 0.88 -15.48
CA MET A 1 4.13 0.14 -15.04
C MET A 1 4.02 -1.17 -15.81
N SER A 2 4.03 -2.30 -15.09
CA SER A 2 3.95 -3.63 -15.68
C SER A 2 2.64 -3.83 -16.44
N PRO A 3 2.59 -4.71 -17.47
CA PRO A 3 1.35 -5.04 -18.16
C PRO A 3 0.28 -5.64 -17.23
N SER A 4 0.68 -6.41 -16.20
CA SER A 4 -0.23 -6.98 -15.20
C SER A 4 -0.92 -5.90 -14.37
N LEU A 5 -0.16 -4.93 -13.85
CA LEU A 5 -0.71 -3.82 -13.09
C LEU A 5 -1.64 -2.95 -13.93
N ARG A 6 -1.32 -2.74 -15.23
CA ARG A 6 -2.20 -1.99 -16.15
C ARG A 6 -3.56 -2.66 -16.34
N LYS A 7 -3.57 -3.99 -16.51
CA LYS A 7 -4.82 -4.76 -16.61
C LYS A 7 -5.61 -4.70 -15.30
N ALA A 8 -4.95 -4.85 -14.16
CA ALA A 8 -5.61 -4.78 -12.86
C ALA A 8 -6.27 -3.42 -12.62
N VAL A 9 -5.59 -2.32 -12.96
CA VAL A 9 -6.16 -0.97 -12.88
C VAL A 9 -7.37 -0.83 -13.80
N ALA A 10 -7.29 -1.32 -15.05
CA ALA A 10 -8.41 -1.25 -15.99
C ALA A 10 -9.66 -1.98 -15.47
N VAL A 11 -9.48 -3.14 -14.83
CA VAL A 11 -10.57 -3.89 -14.18
C VAL A 11 -11.14 -3.11 -12.98
N ALA A 12 -10.29 -2.43 -12.22
CA ALA A 12 -10.70 -1.67 -11.03
C ALA A 12 -11.46 -0.38 -11.33
N ILE A 13 -11.48 0.12 -12.58
CA ILE A 13 -12.16 1.36 -12.96
C ILE A 13 -13.65 1.33 -12.57
N GLY A 14 -14.31 0.18 -12.72
CA GLY A 14 -15.73 0.02 -12.33
C GLY A 14 -16.00 0.17 -10.83
N GLY A 15 -14.98 0.00 -9.99
CA GLY A 15 -15.06 0.19 -8.54
C GLY A 15 -14.75 1.62 -8.07
N GLY A 16 -14.48 2.55 -8.99
CA GLY A 16 -14.21 3.95 -8.68
C GLY A 16 -12.80 4.21 -8.14
N ALA A 17 -12.56 5.47 -7.74
CA ALA A 17 -11.22 5.95 -7.37
C ALA A 17 -10.56 5.16 -6.23
N VAL A 18 -11.35 4.69 -5.25
CA VAL A 18 -10.84 3.90 -4.12
C VAL A 18 -10.30 2.55 -4.59
N ALA A 19 -11.02 1.86 -5.48
CA ALA A 19 -10.58 0.58 -6.03
C ALA A 19 -9.33 0.73 -6.91
N ILE A 20 -9.24 1.81 -7.67
CA ILE A 20 -8.03 2.13 -8.45
C ILE A 20 -6.84 2.35 -7.51
N ALA A 21 -7.01 3.15 -6.46
CA ALA A 21 -5.96 3.41 -5.48
C ALA A 21 -5.53 2.13 -4.75
N SER A 22 -6.47 1.26 -4.36
CA SER A 22 -6.13 0.00 -3.70
C SER A 22 -5.29 -0.90 -4.59
N VAL A 23 -5.64 -1.05 -5.87
CA VAL A 23 -4.83 -1.83 -6.83
C VAL A 23 -3.46 -1.23 -7.05
N LEU A 24 -3.35 0.09 -7.07
CA LEU A 24 -2.05 0.77 -7.20
C LEU A 24 -1.15 0.53 -5.98
N ILE A 25 -1.73 0.56 -4.78
CA ILE A 25 -1.01 0.34 -3.52
C ILE A 25 -0.53 -1.11 -3.42
N THR A 26 -1.43 -2.08 -3.58
CA THR A 26 -1.11 -3.49 -3.29
C THR A 26 -0.57 -4.26 -4.50
N GLY A 27 -0.92 -3.82 -5.71
CA GLY A 27 -0.71 -4.59 -6.93
C GLY A 27 -1.62 -5.83 -7.02
N PRO A 28 -1.68 -6.48 -8.20
CA PRO A 28 -2.51 -7.65 -8.43
C PRO A 28 -2.06 -8.90 -7.65
N GLY A 29 -0.79 -9.02 -7.28
CA GLY A 29 -0.22 -10.08 -6.44
C GLY A 29 -0.25 -9.76 -4.94
N GLY A 30 -0.65 -8.55 -4.55
CA GLY A 30 -0.72 -8.10 -3.15
C GLY A 30 0.62 -7.64 -2.55
N ASN A 31 1.72 -7.81 -3.29
CA ASN A 31 3.09 -7.41 -2.93
C ASN A 31 3.88 -6.82 -4.12
N ASP A 32 3.21 -6.56 -5.24
CA ASP A 32 3.79 -6.08 -6.50
C ASP A 32 3.20 -4.72 -6.93
N GLY A 33 2.62 -4.01 -5.98
CA GLY A 33 2.13 -2.64 -6.13
C GLY A 33 3.23 -1.59 -5.99
N LEU A 34 2.81 -0.35 -5.80
CA LEU A 34 3.70 0.79 -5.55
C LEU A 34 4.27 0.78 -4.13
N GLU A 35 3.50 0.28 -3.16
CA GLU A 35 3.92 0.21 -1.76
C GLU A 35 4.52 -1.17 -1.44
N GLY A 36 5.58 -1.16 -0.63
CA GLY A 36 6.08 -2.38 0.00
C GLY A 36 5.08 -2.93 1.02
N VAL A 37 5.17 -4.23 1.34
CA VAL A 37 4.30 -4.87 2.33
C VAL A 37 5.11 -5.56 3.43
N SER A 38 4.77 -5.28 4.69
CA SER A 38 5.24 -6.05 5.85
C SER A 38 4.12 -6.29 6.83
N TYR A 39 3.81 -7.56 7.10
CA TYR A 39 2.77 -7.94 8.07
C TYR A 39 3.27 -7.86 9.53
N ILE A 40 4.57 -7.66 9.73
CA ILE A 40 5.18 -7.43 11.04
C ILE A 40 5.54 -5.94 11.14
N PRO A 41 5.16 -5.23 12.21
CA PRO A 41 5.53 -3.83 12.41
C PRO A 41 7.05 -3.63 12.42
N TYR A 42 7.52 -2.61 11.69
CA TYR A 42 8.94 -2.23 11.61
C TYR A 42 9.10 -0.73 11.78
N LYS A 43 10.31 -0.28 12.09
CA LYS A 43 10.66 1.14 12.00
C LYS A 43 11.23 1.43 10.63
N ASP A 44 10.67 2.41 9.93
CA ASP A 44 11.23 2.89 8.68
C ASP A 44 12.55 3.65 8.88
N ILE A 45 13.13 4.14 7.77
CA ILE A 45 14.44 4.81 7.76
C ILE A 45 14.48 6.12 8.58
N ILE A 46 13.33 6.72 8.88
CA ILE A 46 13.20 7.91 9.75
C ILE A 46 12.67 7.57 11.15
N GLY A 47 12.52 6.29 11.49
CA GLY A 47 12.17 5.80 12.82
C GLY A 47 10.68 5.76 13.14
N VAL A 48 9.80 5.90 12.15
CA VAL A 48 8.34 5.81 12.31
C VAL A 48 7.91 4.34 12.26
N TRP A 49 6.97 3.97 13.14
CA TRP A 49 6.39 2.63 13.14
C TRP A 49 5.43 2.45 11.96
N THR A 50 5.74 1.47 11.11
CA THR A 50 5.06 1.18 9.85
C THR A 50 4.67 -0.30 9.76
N VAL A 51 3.52 -0.61 9.16
CA VAL A 51 3.00 -1.98 8.95
C VAL A 51 2.12 -2.06 7.70
N CYS A 52 1.79 -3.27 7.24
CA CYS A 52 1.01 -3.55 6.04
C CYS A 52 1.60 -2.82 4.83
N HIS A 53 0.75 -2.22 3.99
CA HIS A 53 1.13 -1.35 2.89
C HIS A 53 1.33 0.09 3.41
N GLY A 54 2.43 0.34 4.11
CA GLY A 54 2.83 1.69 4.52
C GLY A 54 1.96 2.37 5.60
N HIS A 55 1.15 1.61 6.35
CA HIS A 55 0.34 2.20 7.43
C HIS A 55 1.24 2.66 8.57
N THR A 56 1.21 3.95 8.87
CA THR A 56 2.02 4.55 9.94
C THR A 56 1.19 4.82 11.18
N ARG A 57 1.78 4.63 12.36
CA ARG A 57 1.23 5.12 13.62
C ARG A 57 2.11 6.23 14.16
N LYS A 58 1.52 7.39 14.45
CA LYS A 58 2.21 8.41 15.26
C LYS A 58 2.40 7.86 16.67
N ARG A 59 3.63 7.94 17.20
CA ARG A 59 3.79 7.93 18.65
C ARG A 59 3.10 9.19 19.17
N HIS A 60 1.95 9.02 19.83
CA HIS A 60 1.55 10.02 20.81
C HIS A 60 2.62 9.97 21.90
N HIS A 61 3.47 10.99 21.99
CA HIS A 61 4.04 11.33 23.27
C HIS A 61 2.84 11.69 24.16
N ALA A 62 2.40 10.74 24.97
CA ALA A 62 1.53 11.02 26.09
C ALA A 62 2.34 11.91 27.02
N TRP A 63 2.01 13.20 27.00
CA TRP A 63 2.22 14.11 28.11
C TRP A 63 0.87 14.22 28.81
#